data_AF-A0A973ZIX6-F1
#
_entry.id   AF-A0A973ZIX6-F1
#
_cell.length_a   1.000
_cell.length_b   1.000
_cell.length_c   1.000
_cell.angle_alpha   90.00
_cell.angle_beta   90.00
_cell.angle_gamma   90.00
#
_symmetry.space_group_name_H-M   'P 1'
#
loop_
_entity.id
_entity.type
_entity.pdbx_description
1 polymer ?
#
loop_
_entity_poly.entity_id
_entity_poly.type
_entity_poly.pdbx_seq_one_letter_code
_entity_poly.pdbx_strand_id
1 'polypeptide(L)'
;MKRTARESLGSEVGWLLQLRRARAGLGQQELADASGVSQSTISKIERGFDTVTLATLEAIFTALRMRLQVTAEPLDTQIDRTIAELERVPLPDRVGRSGLRRVHTLLNSADVPHVVAGAAAALVQGVPIPVTVLNLIVREADREAFWQAALARRGATRWTDRWQDYGGVSPHPAEPGEPRWKTLDAELEVEFRTELPDGMNVVVDTETYQVVPLTDVAAGEDAGARTVRRYLARRSAQSPP
;
A
#
# COMPACT_ATOMS: atom_id res chain seq x y z
N MET A 1 -11.16 10.80 2.69
CA MET A 1 -9.85 10.37 3.22
C MET A 1 -9.86 8.84 3.27
N LYS A 2 -9.31 8.17 2.25
CA LYS A 2 -9.39 6.71 2.07
C LYS A 2 -8.15 6.07 2.69
N ARG A 3 -8.33 5.24 3.73
CA ARG A 3 -7.26 4.43 4.34
C ARG A 3 -6.96 3.24 3.42
N THR A 4 -5.69 3.03 3.10
CA THR A 4 -5.19 1.90 2.29
C THR A 4 -5.41 0.58 3.04
N ALA A 5 -5.45 -0.57 2.35
CA ALA A 5 -5.84 -1.88 2.91
C ALA A 5 -4.95 -2.46 4.04
N ARG A 6 -3.91 -1.75 4.49
CA ARG A 6 -3.16 -2.06 5.72
C ARG A 6 -3.26 -0.97 6.79
N GLU A 7 -3.99 0.10 6.48
CA GLU A 7 -4.20 1.28 7.31
C GLU A 7 -5.61 1.31 7.93
N SER A 8 -6.54 0.42 7.54
CA SER A 8 -7.86 0.32 8.17
C SER A 8 -7.81 -0.57 9.41
N LEU A 9 -8.55 -0.17 10.46
CA LEU A 9 -8.70 -0.98 11.68
C LEU A 9 -9.26 -2.38 11.35
N GLY A 10 -10.18 -2.47 10.38
CA GLY A 10 -10.72 -3.76 9.93
C GLY A 10 -9.65 -4.69 9.38
N SER A 11 -8.68 -4.16 8.64
CA SER A 11 -7.57 -4.95 8.09
C SER A 11 -6.60 -5.43 9.17
N GLU A 12 -6.29 -4.59 10.16
CA GLU A 12 -5.47 -4.95 11.32
C GLU A 12 -6.15 -6.05 12.16
N VAL A 13 -7.45 -5.88 12.42
CA VAL A 13 -8.27 -6.88 13.13
C VAL A 13 -8.34 -8.19 12.33
N GLY A 14 -8.52 -8.11 11.02
CA GLY A 14 -8.56 -9.25 10.11
C GLY A 14 -7.27 -10.07 10.13
N TRP A 15 -6.13 -9.41 10.01
CA TRP A 15 -4.82 -10.05 10.11
C TRP A 15 -4.58 -10.67 11.49
N LEU A 16 -4.93 -9.95 12.57
CA LEU A 16 -4.81 -10.46 13.93
C LEU A 16 -5.66 -11.73 14.10
N LEU A 17 -6.90 -11.72 13.62
CA LEU A 17 -7.79 -12.88 13.64
C LEU A 17 -7.17 -14.07 12.92
N GLN A 18 -6.72 -13.87 11.67
CA GLN A 18 -6.09 -14.92 10.86
C GLN A 18 -4.87 -15.53 11.57
N LEU A 19 -4.00 -14.68 12.14
CA LEU A 19 -2.81 -15.11 12.87
C LEU A 19 -3.17 -15.94 14.11
N ARG A 20 -4.16 -15.50 14.90
CA ARG A 20 -4.56 -16.21 16.13
C ARG A 20 -5.27 -17.51 15.82
N ARG A 21 -6.15 -17.54 14.81
CA ARG A 21 -6.80 -18.75 14.32
C ARG A 21 -5.78 -19.80 13.85
N ALA A 22 -4.81 -19.39 13.03
CA ALA A 22 -3.75 -20.27 12.55
C ALA A 22 -2.90 -20.84 13.69
N ARG A 23 -2.56 -20.03 14.71
CA ARG A 23 -1.84 -20.50 15.91
C ARG A 23 -2.65 -21.47 16.77
N ALA A 24 -3.98 -21.37 16.74
CA ALA A 24 -4.87 -22.32 17.40
C ALA A 24 -5.09 -23.60 16.58
N GLY A 25 -4.53 -23.70 15.37
CA GLY A 25 -4.69 -24.87 14.49
C GLY A 25 -6.07 -24.99 13.86
N LEU A 26 -6.87 -23.92 13.84
CA LEU A 26 -8.26 -23.94 13.38
C LEU A 26 -8.38 -23.49 11.92
N GLY A 27 -9.24 -24.16 11.17
CA GLY A 27 -9.82 -23.69 9.91
C GLY A 27 -10.85 -22.59 10.13
N GLN A 28 -11.21 -21.87 9.06
CA GLN A 28 -12.24 -20.82 9.15
C GLN A 28 -13.61 -21.38 9.55
N GLN A 29 -13.96 -22.57 9.07
CA GLN A 29 -15.22 -23.23 9.42
C GLN A 29 -15.25 -23.63 10.89
N GLU A 30 -14.17 -24.22 11.40
CA GLU A 30 -14.10 -24.65 12.81
C GLU A 30 -14.20 -23.47 13.78
N LEU A 31 -13.58 -22.33 13.44
CA LEU A 31 -13.75 -21.11 14.24
C LEU A 31 -15.16 -20.54 14.13
N ALA A 32 -15.78 -20.60 12.95
CA ALA A 32 -17.15 -20.17 12.75
C ALA A 32 -18.11 -20.96 13.65
N ASP A 33 -17.98 -22.28 13.65
CA ASP A 33 -18.77 -23.19 14.49
C ASP A 33 -18.56 -22.90 15.98
N ALA A 34 -17.31 -22.72 16.41
CA ALA A 34 -16.98 -22.43 17.81
C ALA A 34 -17.46 -21.06 18.31
N SER A 35 -17.64 -20.08 17.40
CA SER A 35 -18.06 -18.72 17.74
C SER A 35 -19.52 -18.42 17.43
N GLY A 36 -20.25 -19.37 16.84
CA GLY A 36 -21.66 -19.19 16.47
C GLY A 36 -21.89 -18.19 15.33
N VAL A 37 -20.87 -17.95 14.49
CA VAL A 37 -20.96 -17.06 13.32
C VAL A 37 -20.84 -17.86 12.03
N SER A 38 -21.12 -17.24 10.88
CA SER A 38 -20.92 -17.92 9.60
C SER A 38 -19.45 -17.94 9.18
N GLN A 39 -19.01 -18.99 8.46
CA GLN A 39 -17.66 -19.03 7.86
C GLN A 39 -17.43 -17.85 6.89
N SER A 40 -18.48 -17.41 6.19
CA SER A 40 -18.43 -16.21 5.35
C SER A 40 -18.09 -14.96 6.16
N THR A 41 -18.60 -14.84 7.39
CA THR A 41 -18.27 -13.76 8.32
C THR A 41 -16.78 -13.78 8.68
N ILE A 42 -16.23 -14.94 9.05
CA ILE A 42 -14.79 -15.09 9.32
C ILE A 42 -13.96 -14.68 8.10
N SER A 43 -14.30 -15.18 6.92
CA SER A 43 -13.60 -14.86 5.66
C SER A 43 -13.66 -13.36 5.31
N LYS A 44 -14.79 -12.68 5.55
CA LYS A 44 -14.90 -11.22 5.36
C LYS A 44 -14.01 -10.45 6.33
N ILE A 45 -14.02 -10.82 7.61
CA ILE A 45 -13.19 -10.16 8.62
C ILE A 45 -11.71 -10.34 8.30
N GLU A 46 -11.26 -11.56 7.97
CA GLU A 46 -9.86 -11.82 7.63
C GLU A 46 -9.36 -11.08 6.38
N ARG A 47 -10.28 -10.70 5.49
CA ARG A 47 -9.99 -9.85 4.31
C ARG A 47 -10.06 -8.36 4.58
N GLY A 48 -10.40 -7.93 5.81
CA GLY A 48 -10.44 -6.53 6.22
C GLY A 48 -11.75 -5.80 5.90
N PHE A 49 -12.88 -6.51 5.72
CA PHE A 49 -14.18 -5.86 5.49
C PHE A 49 -14.72 -5.19 6.76
N ASP A 50 -15.09 -3.91 6.64
CA ASP A 50 -15.37 -3.00 7.77
C ASP A 50 -16.80 -3.10 8.36
N THR A 51 -17.62 -4.08 7.96
CA THR A 51 -19.03 -4.20 8.42
C THR A 51 -19.24 -5.15 9.60
N VAL A 52 -18.19 -5.49 10.34
CA VAL A 52 -18.29 -6.38 11.52
C VAL A 52 -18.67 -5.60 12.78
N THR A 53 -19.58 -6.17 13.58
CA THR A 53 -19.95 -5.58 14.88
C THR A 53 -18.93 -5.95 15.96
N LEU A 54 -18.79 -5.11 17.00
CA LEU A 54 -17.95 -5.43 18.16
C LEU A 54 -18.38 -6.72 18.85
N ALA A 55 -19.69 -6.99 18.94
CA ALA A 55 -20.24 -8.22 19.51
C ALA A 55 -19.79 -9.47 18.73
N THR A 56 -19.75 -9.38 17.40
CA THR A 56 -19.23 -10.46 16.55
C THR A 56 -17.74 -10.68 16.80
N LEU A 57 -16.93 -9.62 16.88
CA LEU A 57 -15.51 -9.74 17.21
C LEU A 57 -15.31 -10.36 18.59
N GLU A 58 -16.08 -9.93 19.59
CA GLU A 58 -16.03 -10.48 20.94
C GLU A 58 -16.34 -11.99 20.97
N ALA A 59 -17.40 -12.45 20.28
CA ALA A 59 -17.74 -13.86 20.18
C ALA A 59 -16.60 -14.69 19.55
N ILE A 60 -16.00 -14.19 18.47
CA ILE A 60 -14.89 -14.85 17.78
C ILE A 60 -13.64 -14.94 18.67
N PHE A 61 -13.21 -13.83 19.27
CA PHE A 61 -12.03 -13.84 20.14
C PHE A 61 -12.27 -14.65 21.42
N THR A 62 -13.51 -14.67 21.95
CA THR A 62 -13.90 -15.54 23.07
C THR A 62 -13.78 -17.02 22.71
N ALA A 63 -14.21 -17.43 21.51
CA ALA A 63 -14.04 -18.80 21.02
C ALA A 63 -12.55 -19.21 20.92
N LEU A 64 -11.67 -18.24 20.61
CA LEU A 64 -10.22 -18.42 20.64
C LEU A 64 -9.61 -18.36 22.06
N ARG A 65 -10.44 -18.19 23.10
CA ARG A 65 -10.03 -17.95 24.50
C ARG A 65 -9.11 -16.74 24.64
N MET A 66 -9.39 -15.68 23.88
CA MET A 66 -8.63 -14.44 23.86
C MET A 66 -9.54 -13.26 24.17
N ARG A 67 -8.96 -12.24 24.80
CA ARG A 67 -9.63 -10.95 25.01
C ARG A 67 -9.07 -9.94 24.01
N LEU A 68 -9.94 -9.34 23.21
CA LEU A 68 -9.57 -8.23 22.32
C LEU A 68 -9.45 -6.96 23.18
N GLN A 69 -8.29 -6.30 23.13
CA GLN A 69 -8.08 -5.00 23.74
C GLN A 69 -7.91 -3.95 22.64
N VAL A 70 -8.67 -2.86 22.72
CA VAL A 70 -8.56 -1.73 21.81
C VAL A 70 -7.90 -0.58 22.57
N THR A 71 -6.79 -0.07 22.04
CA THR A 71 -6.09 1.11 22.56
C THR A 71 -6.04 2.18 21.49
N ALA A 72 -6.20 3.44 21.88
CA ALA A 72 -5.97 4.56 20.99
C ALA A 72 -4.57 5.12 21.24
N GLU A 73 -3.81 5.34 20.17
CA GLU A 73 -2.57 6.10 20.19
C GLU A 73 -2.65 7.21 19.14
N PRO A 74 -1.88 8.31 19.29
CA PRO A 74 -1.79 9.30 18.24
C PRO A 74 -1.36 8.61 16.93
N LEU A 75 -2.12 8.84 15.84
CA LEU A 75 -1.94 8.18 14.54
C LEU A 75 -0.47 8.22 14.06
N ASP A 76 0.18 9.33 14.35
CA ASP A 76 1.57 9.60 14.05
C ASP A 76 2.58 8.64 14.72
N THR A 77 2.23 8.05 15.86
CA THR A 77 3.12 7.15 16.62
C THR A 77 3.41 5.87 15.85
N GLN A 78 2.40 5.30 15.19
CA GLN A 78 2.55 4.11 14.36
C GLN A 78 3.44 4.39 13.14
N ILE A 79 3.24 5.56 12.51
CA ILE A 79 4.08 6.04 11.40
C ILE A 79 5.54 6.17 11.88
N ASP A 80 5.75 6.78 13.04
CA ASP A 80 7.09 6.97 13.62
C ASP A 80 7.81 5.65 13.93
N ARG A 81 7.12 4.66 14.49
CA ARG A 81 7.68 3.32 14.71
C ARG A 81 8.06 2.66 13.39
N THR A 82 7.17 2.73 12.40
CA THR A 82 7.41 2.17 11.07
C THR A 82 8.63 2.82 10.41
N ILE A 83 8.77 4.15 10.52
CA ILE A 83 9.94 4.89 10.03
C ILE A 83 11.21 4.39 10.71
N ALA A 84 11.23 4.31 12.05
CA ALA A 84 12.39 3.84 12.82
C ALA A 84 12.74 2.36 12.53
N GLU A 85 11.77 1.52 12.20
CA GLU A 85 12.01 0.16 11.73
C GLU A 85 12.65 0.13 10.35
N LEU A 86 12.12 0.93 9.41
CA LEU A 86 12.63 1.03 8.04
C LEU A 86 14.03 1.66 7.97
N GLU A 87 14.39 2.55 8.89
CA GLU A 87 15.74 3.11 9.01
C GLU A 87 16.82 2.03 9.17
N ARG A 88 16.48 0.90 9.80
CA ARG A 88 17.39 -0.23 10.01
C ARG A 88 17.48 -1.17 8.81
N VAL A 89 16.67 -0.94 7.77
CA VAL A 89 16.60 -1.79 6.57
C VAL A 89 17.38 -1.12 5.43
N PRO A 90 18.33 -1.82 4.78
CA PRO A 90 19.04 -1.29 3.61
C PRO A 90 18.08 -0.79 2.52
N LEU A 91 18.46 0.28 1.81
CA LEU A 91 17.61 0.89 0.78
C LEU A 91 17.15 -0.11 -0.31
N PRO A 92 18.03 -0.97 -0.88
CA PRO A 92 17.60 -1.95 -1.88
C PRO A 92 16.52 -2.91 -1.36
N ASP A 93 16.60 -3.30 -0.09
CA ASP A 93 15.61 -4.18 0.55
C ASP A 93 14.28 -3.46 0.75
N ARG A 94 14.31 -2.18 1.15
CA ARG A 94 13.09 -1.38 1.27
C ARG A 94 12.39 -1.24 -0.09
N VAL A 95 13.14 -0.92 -1.15
CA VAL A 95 12.62 -0.84 -2.53
C VAL A 95 12.06 -2.19 -2.98
N GLY A 96 12.75 -3.30 -2.72
CA GLY A 96 12.27 -4.64 -3.04
C GLY A 96 10.97 -5.03 -2.31
N ARG A 97 10.83 -4.66 -1.04
CA ARG A 97 9.63 -4.93 -0.22
C ARG A 97 8.40 -4.12 -0.67
N SER A 98 8.60 -2.92 -1.21
CA SER A 98 7.52 -2.05 -1.69
C SER A 98 6.81 -2.54 -2.96
N GLY A 99 7.40 -3.51 -3.67
CA GLY A 99 6.94 -3.93 -5.00
C GLY A 99 7.46 -3.04 -6.14
N LEU A 100 8.05 -1.88 -5.84
CA LEU A 100 8.56 -0.94 -6.85
C LEU A 100 9.57 -1.60 -7.79
N ARG A 101 10.53 -2.37 -7.28
CA ARG A 101 11.52 -3.05 -8.15
C ARG A 101 10.85 -3.95 -9.17
N ARG A 102 9.81 -4.72 -8.77
CA ARG A 102 9.08 -5.61 -9.69
C ARG A 102 8.37 -4.81 -10.77
N VAL A 103 7.62 -3.77 -10.39
CA VAL A 103 6.90 -2.92 -11.36
C VAL A 103 7.87 -2.22 -12.30
N HIS A 104 8.96 -1.67 -11.79
CA HIS A 104 10.01 -1.01 -12.57
C HIS A 104 10.63 -1.95 -13.61
N THR A 105 11.02 -3.17 -13.20
CA THR A 105 11.56 -4.18 -14.12
C THR A 105 10.57 -4.54 -15.24
N LEU A 106 9.27 -4.68 -14.92
CA LEU A 106 8.24 -4.96 -15.91
C LEU A 106 8.09 -3.83 -16.93
N LEU A 107 8.08 -2.58 -16.47
CA LEU A 107 7.94 -1.40 -17.33
C LEU A 107 9.19 -1.19 -18.21
N ASN A 108 10.39 -1.34 -17.65
CA ASN A 108 11.63 -1.25 -18.42
C ASN A 108 11.73 -2.34 -19.49
N SER A 109 11.30 -3.57 -19.17
CA SER A 109 11.32 -4.70 -20.11
C SER A 109 10.33 -4.52 -21.27
N ALA A 110 9.35 -3.62 -21.12
CA ALA A 110 8.37 -3.26 -22.14
C ALA A 110 8.66 -1.87 -22.75
N ASP A 111 9.83 -1.29 -22.47
CA ASP A 111 10.23 0.05 -22.91
C ASP A 111 9.18 1.13 -22.60
N VAL A 112 8.58 1.09 -21.41
CA VAL A 112 7.58 2.07 -20.94
C VAL A 112 8.25 3.12 -20.06
N PRO A 113 8.50 4.34 -20.56
CA PRO A 113 9.11 5.38 -19.76
C PRO A 113 8.14 5.86 -18.67
N HIS A 114 8.66 5.98 -17.46
CA HIS A 114 7.86 6.33 -16.29
C HIS A 114 8.70 7.09 -15.28
N VAL A 115 8.04 7.94 -14.49
CA VAL A 115 8.65 8.63 -13.35
C VAL A 115 7.97 8.15 -12.08
N VAL A 116 8.76 7.76 -11.08
CA VAL A 116 8.25 7.39 -9.75
C VAL A 116 7.93 8.67 -9.00
N ALA A 117 6.76 8.73 -8.36
CA ALA A 117 6.27 9.87 -7.62
C ALA A 117 5.90 9.50 -6.17
N GLY A 118 5.41 10.48 -5.40
CA GLY A 118 4.84 10.29 -4.07
C GLY A 118 5.78 9.58 -3.08
N ALA A 119 5.21 8.73 -2.24
CA ALA A 119 5.97 8.00 -1.21
C ALA A 119 7.07 7.10 -1.80
N ALA A 120 6.83 6.51 -2.97
CA ALA A 120 7.79 5.65 -3.65
C ALA A 120 9.03 6.45 -4.13
N ALA A 121 8.85 7.67 -4.61
CA ALA A 121 9.95 8.55 -5.00
C ALA A 121 10.82 8.95 -3.80
N ALA A 122 10.18 9.29 -2.69
CA ALA A 122 10.90 9.61 -1.45
C ALA A 122 11.65 8.38 -0.91
N LEU A 123 11.04 7.19 -0.97
CA LEU A 123 11.71 5.94 -0.61
C LEU A 123 13.00 5.74 -1.40
N VAL A 124 12.93 5.84 -2.73
CA VAL A 124 14.10 5.68 -3.62
C VAL A 124 15.20 6.71 -3.30
N GLN A 125 14.82 7.94 -2.92
CA GLN A 125 15.74 8.99 -2.47
C GLN A 125 16.27 8.77 -1.04
N GLY A 126 16.02 7.61 -0.44
CA GLY A 126 16.59 7.18 0.83
C GLY A 126 15.69 7.40 2.04
N VAL A 127 14.53 8.05 1.88
CA VAL A 127 13.61 8.35 2.98
C VAL A 127 12.97 7.04 3.50
N PRO A 128 13.11 6.71 4.79
CA PRO A 128 12.67 5.43 5.37
C PRO A 128 11.17 5.45 5.70
N ILE A 129 10.32 5.63 4.69
CA ILE A 129 8.87 5.70 4.86
C ILE A 129 8.16 4.47 4.28
N PRO A 130 7.02 4.06 4.84
CA PRO A 130 6.22 2.99 4.26
C PRO A 130 5.64 3.43 2.91
N VAL A 131 5.66 2.52 1.95
CA VAL A 131 5.02 2.69 0.64
C VAL A 131 3.89 1.67 0.54
N THR A 132 2.66 2.17 0.63
CA THR A 132 1.43 1.35 0.56
C THR A 132 0.79 1.37 -0.83
N VAL A 133 1.05 2.43 -1.59
CA VAL A 133 0.65 2.60 -2.99
C VAL A 133 1.85 3.13 -3.78
N LEU A 134 2.09 2.59 -4.97
CA LEU A 134 3.11 3.07 -5.90
C LEU A 134 2.53 4.17 -6.79
N ASN A 135 2.95 5.41 -6.56
CA ASN A 135 2.60 6.53 -7.44
C ASN A 135 3.55 6.57 -8.63
N LEU A 136 3.01 6.49 -9.85
CA LEU A 136 3.78 6.56 -11.09
C LEU A 136 3.20 7.64 -12.01
N ILE A 137 4.05 8.27 -12.81
CA ILE A 137 3.66 9.15 -13.90
C ILE A 137 4.10 8.48 -15.20
N VAL A 138 3.17 8.32 -16.13
CA VAL A 138 3.38 7.67 -17.42
C VAL A 138 2.85 8.60 -18.51
N ARG A 139 3.42 8.56 -19.72
CA ARG A 139 2.85 9.35 -20.82
C ARG A 139 1.53 8.77 -21.29
N GLU A 140 0.61 9.63 -21.70
CA GLU A 140 -0.66 9.22 -22.31
C GLU A 140 -0.43 8.34 -23.54
N ALA A 141 0.59 8.66 -24.34
CA ALA A 141 0.97 7.88 -25.51
C ALA A 141 1.39 6.44 -25.17
N ASP A 142 1.94 6.21 -23.97
CA ASP A 142 2.43 4.91 -23.50
C ASP A 142 1.39 4.14 -22.67
N ARG A 143 0.15 4.63 -22.58
CA ARG A 143 -0.93 4.05 -21.76
C ARG A 143 -1.19 2.58 -22.08
N GLU A 144 -1.23 2.24 -23.35
CA GLU A 144 -1.50 0.87 -23.78
C GLU A 144 -0.33 -0.06 -23.43
N ALA A 145 0.91 0.39 -23.65
CA ALA A 145 2.09 -0.38 -23.28
C ALA A 145 2.16 -0.60 -21.75
N PHE A 146 1.85 0.43 -20.96
CA PHE A 146 1.70 0.32 -19.51
C PHE A 146 0.64 -0.72 -19.11
N TRP A 147 -0.55 -0.67 -19.71
CA TRP A 147 -1.61 -1.65 -19.47
C TRP A 147 -1.12 -3.08 -19.71
N GLN A 148 -0.49 -3.33 -20.86
CA GLN A 148 -0.01 -4.66 -21.25
C GLN A 148 1.11 -5.18 -20.34
N ALA A 149 1.99 -4.30 -19.87
CA ALA A 149 3.15 -4.65 -19.06
C ALA A 149 2.83 -4.81 -17.58
N ALA A 150 2.14 -3.83 -16.98
CA ALA A 150 1.98 -3.75 -15.53
C ALA A 150 0.61 -4.23 -15.01
N LEU A 151 -0.43 -4.29 -15.86
CA LEU A 151 -1.78 -4.55 -15.40
C LEU A 151 -2.39 -5.84 -15.97
N ALA A 152 -2.50 -5.95 -17.30
CA ALA A 152 -3.21 -7.02 -18.00
C ALA A 152 -2.69 -8.41 -17.61
N ARG A 153 -1.36 -8.57 -17.59
CA ARG A 153 -0.68 -9.82 -17.26
C ARG A 153 -0.56 -10.09 -15.75
N ARG A 154 -0.96 -9.14 -14.91
CA ARG A 154 -0.78 -9.17 -13.45
C ARG A 154 -2.09 -9.27 -12.68
N GLY A 155 -3.19 -9.61 -13.37
CA GLY A 155 -4.50 -9.79 -12.77
C GLY A 155 -5.04 -8.51 -12.14
N ALA A 156 -4.77 -7.36 -12.75
CA ALA A 156 -5.15 -6.08 -12.19
C ALA A 156 -6.66 -5.97 -11.95
N THR A 157 -7.02 -5.49 -10.76
CA THR A 157 -8.36 -5.01 -10.44
C THR A 157 -8.30 -3.51 -10.18
N ARG A 158 -9.38 -2.79 -10.51
CA ARG A 158 -9.43 -1.33 -10.37
C ARG A 158 -10.25 -0.94 -9.16
N TRP A 159 -9.78 0.08 -8.47
CA TRP A 159 -10.49 0.69 -7.36
C TRP A 159 -11.82 1.28 -7.81
N THR A 160 -12.86 1.10 -7.01
CA THR A 160 -14.18 1.67 -7.28
C THR A 160 -14.71 2.42 -6.05
N ASP A 161 -14.91 3.72 -6.19
CA ASP A 161 -15.45 4.58 -5.11
C ASP A 161 -16.82 4.17 -4.59
N ARG A 162 -17.68 3.71 -5.51
CA ARG A 162 -19.02 3.24 -5.17
C ARG A 162 -19.01 2.10 -4.15
N TRP A 163 -18.00 1.23 -4.21
CA TRP A 163 -17.91 0.02 -3.39
C TRP A 163 -16.80 0.09 -2.35
N GLN A 164 -15.92 1.11 -2.43
CA GLN A 164 -14.69 1.22 -1.64
C GLN A 164 -13.87 -0.08 -1.69
N ASP A 165 -13.85 -0.73 -2.86
CA ASP A 165 -13.20 -2.02 -3.09
C ASP A 165 -12.65 -2.10 -4.51
N TYR A 166 -11.81 -3.11 -4.76
CA TYR A 166 -11.22 -3.39 -6.05
C TYR A 166 -12.04 -4.44 -6.82
N GLY A 167 -12.36 -4.13 -8.08
CA GLY A 167 -13.06 -5.04 -9.00
C GLY A 167 -14.46 -4.57 -9.38
N GLY A 168 -15.17 -5.39 -10.16
CA GLY A 168 -16.51 -5.08 -10.66
C GLY A 168 -16.56 -4.07 -11.81
N VAL A 169 -15.40 -3.58 -12.26
CA VAL A 169 -15.22 -2.70 -13.42
C VAL A 169 -14.03 -3.15 -14.25
N SER A 170 -13.99 -2.76 -15.53
CA SER A 170 -12.83 -3.04 -16.39
C SER A 170 -11.57 -2.37 -15.80
N PRO A 171 -10.46 -3.11 -15.65
CA PRO A 171 -9.21 -2.56 -15.16
C PRO A 171 -8.43 -1.80 -16.23
N HIS A 172 -8.94 -1.70 -17.46
CA HIS A 172 -8.23 -1.03 -18.54
C HIS A 172 -8.08 0.50 -18.26
N PRO A 173 -6.88 1.10 -18.41
CA PRO A 173 -6.65 2.51 -18.08
C PRO A 173 -7.41 3.52 -18.92
N ALA A 174 -7.85 3.14 -20.12
CA ALA A 174 -8.69 4.00 -20.96
C ALA A 174 -10.12 4.15 -20.45
N GLU A 175 -10.56 3.27 -19.54
CA GLU A 175 -11.91 3.35 -18.97
C GLU A 175 -12.00 4.51 -17.96
N PRO A 176 -13.14 5.21 -17.86
CA PRO A 176 -13.35 6.23 -16.84
C PRO A 176 -13.25 5.65 -15.42
N GLY A 177 -12.71 6.44 -14.48
CA GLY A 177 -12.64 6.08 -13.05
C GLY A 177 -11.32 6.48 -12.40
N GLU A 178 -11.19 6.22 -11.11
CA GLU A 178 -9.94 6.51 -10.39
C GLU A 178 -8.78 5.70 -10.99
N PRO A 179 -7.63 6.33 -11.27
CA PRO A 179 -6.50 5.65 -11.88
C PRO A 179 -5.70 4.90 -10.82
N ARG A 180 -6.38 3.98 -10.12
CA ARG A 180 -5.87 3.21 -8.99
C ARG A 180 -6.17 1.73 -9.18
N TRP A 181 -5.13 0.91 -9.12
CA TRP A 181 -5.18 -0.52 -9.39
C TRP A 181 -4.53 -1.32 -8.27
N LYS A 182 -5.01 -2.54 -8.09
CA LYS A 182 -4.36 -3.56 -7.28
C LYS A 182 -3.92 -4.68 -8.21
N THR A 183 -2.66 -5.07 -8.09
CA THR A 183 -2.05 -6.16 -8.84
C THR A 183 -1.50 -7.21 -7.88
N LEU A 184 -0.97 -8.30 -8.43
CA LEU A 184 -0.19 -9.26 -7.64
C LEU A 184 1.08 -8.65 -7.00
N ASP A 185 1.61 -7.55 -7.56
CA ASP A 185 2.89 -6.99 -7.14
C ASP A 185 2.76 -5.82 -6.15
N ALA A 186 1.75 -4.97 -6.36
CA ALA A 186 1.53 -3.74 -5.61
C ALA A 186 0.12 -3.16 -5.86
N GLU A 187 -0.28 -2.22 -4.99
CA GLU A 187 -1.27 -1.20 -5.35
C GLU A 187 -0.56 -0.07 -6.11
N LEU A 188 -1.14 0.38 -7.21
CA LEU A 188 -0.61 1.44 -8.07
C LEU A 188 -1.62 2.57 -8.19
N GLU A 189 -1.12 3.80 -8.20
CA GLU A 189 -1.87 4.97 -8.61
C GLU A 189 -1.08 5.67 -9.71
N VAL A 190 -1.67 5.82 -10.89
CA VAL A 190 -0.92 6.24 -12.08
C VAL A 190 -1.52 7.50 -12.67
N GLU A 191 -0.69 8.53 -12.77
CA GLU A 191 -1.03 9.74 -13.49
C GLU A 191 -0.58 9.62 -14.95
N PHE A 192 -1.51 9.79 -15.88
CA PHE A 192 -1.17 9.88 -17.31
C PHE A 192 -1.05 11.35 -17.71
N ARG A 193 0.09 11.73 -18.27
CA ARG A 193 0.37 13.10 -18.74
C ARG A 193 0.79 13.12 -20.20
N THR A 194 0.64 14.23 -20.89
CA THR A 194 1.18 14.38 -22.26
C THR A 194 2.70 14.19 -22.28
N GLU A 195 3.39 14.76 -21.29
CA GLU A 195 4.85 14.69 -21.13
C GLU A 195 5.21 14.24 -19.71
N LEU A 196 6.34 13.54 -19.59
CA LEU A 196 6.89 13.20 -18.27
C LEU A 196 7.51 14.46 -17.65
N PRO A 197 7.34 14.67 -16.34
CA PRO A 197 8.05 15.75 -15.66
C PRO A 197 9.56 15.51 -15.69
N ASP A 198 10.31 16.61 -15.58
CA ASP A 198 11.75 16.54 -15.33
C ASP A 198 11.99 15.84 -13.99
N GLY A 199 12.42 14.58 -14.08
CA GLY A 199 12.80 13.77 -12.93
C GLY A 199 14.29 13.89 -12.62
N MET A 200 14.69 13.25 -11.54
CA MET A 200 16.11 13.00 -11.24
C MET A 200 16.41 11.50 -11.31
N ASN A 201 17.63 11.18 -11.75
CA ASN A 201 18.14 9.82 -11.71
C ASN A 201 18.62 9.48 -10.30
N VAL A 202 18.13 8.38 -9.75
CA VAL A 202 18.63 7.80 -8.50
C VAL A 202 18.96 6.34 -8.73
N VAL A 203 20.20 5.96 -8.39
CA VAL A 203 20.66 4.58 -8.50
C VAL A 203 20.44 3.88 -7.17
N VAL A 204 19.75 2.74 -7.20
CA VAL A 204 19.61 1.85 -6.05
C VAL A 204 20.05 0.46 -6.49
N ASP A 205 21.11 -0.05 -5.86
CA ASP A 205 21.78 -1.29 -6.28
C ASP A 205 22.31 -1.14 -7.72
N THR A 206 21.82 -1.91 -8.68
CA THR A 206 22.17 -1.82 -10.10
C THR A 206 21.11 -1.13 -10.96
N GLU A 207 19.97 -0.74 -10.38
CA GLU A 207 18.83 -0.19 -11.11
C GLU A 207 18.82 1.35 -11.03
N THR A 208 18.44 2.01 -12.12
CA THR A 208 18.31 3.47 -12.19
C THR A 208 16.85 3.87 -12.25
N TYR A 209 16.41 4.65 -11.28
CA TYR A 209 15.05 5.13 -11.17
C TYR A 209 14.97 6.61 -11.56
N GLN A 210 14.04 6.95 -12.44
CA GLN A 210 13.59 8.32 -12.65
C GLN A 210 12.56 8.66 -11.57
N VAL A 211 12.85 9.66 -10.74
CA VAL A 211 11.99 10.01 -9.60
C VAL A 211 11.70 11.51 -9.54
N VAL A 212 10.51 11.87 -9.05
CA VAL A 212 10.18 13.25 -8.68
C VAL A 212 11.08 13.68 -7.51
N PRO A 213 11.72 14.88 -7.57
CA PRO A 213 12.58 15.38 -6.50
C PRO A 213 11.88 15.40 -5.14
N LEU A 214 12.62 15.11 -4.06
CA LEU A 214 12.07 15.04 -2.71
C LEU A 214 11.40 16.35 -2.26
N THR A 215 11.89 17.50 -2.74
CA THR A 215 11.29 18.82 -2.51
C THR A 215 9.85 18.89 -3.04
N ASP A 216 9.63 18.34 -4.22
CA ASP A 216 8.35 18.40 -4.91
C ASP A 216 7.39 17.37 -4.31
N VAL A 217 7.91 16.20 -3.93
CA VAL A 217 7.14 15.21 -3.14
C VAL A 217 6.68 15.82 -1.81
N ALA A 218 7.56 16.53 -1.08
CA ALA A 218 7.21 17.12 0.21
C ALA A 218 6.19 18.27 0.08
N ALA A 219 6.15 18.95 -1.06
CA ALA A 219 5.20 20.02 -1.36
C ALA A 219 3.77 19.51 -1.65
N GLY A 220 3.62 18.21 -1.94
CA GLY A 220 2.31 17.60 -2.20
C GLY A 220 1.36 17.58 -1.00
N GLU A 221 0.08 17.30 -1.27
CA GLU A 221 -0.97 17.24 -0.25
C GLU A 221 -1.35 15.81 0.17
N ASP A 222 -0.83 14.80 -0.51
CA ASP A 222 -1.13 13.39 -0.25
C ASP A 222 -0.54 12.86 1.08
N ALA A 223 -0.92 11.63 1.43
CA ALA A 223 -0.45 10.98 2.65
C ALA A 223 1.07 10.73 2.67
N GLY A 224 1.67 10.46 1.51
CA GLY A 224 3.12 10.32 1.35
C GLY A 224 3.83 11.64 1.65
N ALA A 225 3.37 12.75 1.07
CA ALA A 225 3.93 14.07 1.28
C ALA A 225 3.90 14.51 2.76
N ARG A 226 2.80 14.22 3.48
CA ARG A 226 2.73 14.46 4.94
C ARG A 226 3.75 13.64 5.72
N THR A 227 3.91 12.36 5.35
CA THR A 227 4.87 11.45 5.99
C THR A 227 6.32 11.91 5.74
N VAL A 228 6.63 12.34 4.52
CA VAL A 228 7.94 12.92 4.16
C VAL A 228 8.23 14.17 4.98
N ARG A 229 7.30 15.14 5.02
CA ARG A 229 7.48 16.38 5.80
C ARG A 229 7.74 16.09 7.28
N ARG A 230 7.02 15.11 7.84
CA ARG A 230 7.23 14.66 9.21
C ARG A 230 8.64 14.11 9.42
N TYR A 231 9.10 13.21 8.55
CA TYR A 231 10.45 12.64 8.62
C TYR A 231 11.52 13.74 8.56
N LEU A 232 11.40 14.66 7.61
CA LEU A 232 12.34 15.77 7.43
C LEU A 232 12.39 16.68 8.67
N ALA A 233 11.24 17.07 9.22
CA ALA A 233 11.18 17.89 10.43
C ALA A 233 11.87 17.22 11.62
N ARG A 234 11.71 15.90 11.80
CA ARG A 234 12.37 15.15 12.89
C ARG A 234 13.88 15.05 12.68
N ARG A 235 14.33 14.81 11.46
CA ARG A 235 15.77 14.74 11.14
C ARG A 235 16.47 16.09 11.36
N SER A 236 15.81 17.20 11.01
CA SER A 236 16.31 18.54 11.30
C SER A 236 16.40 18.81 12.81
N ALA A 237 15.43 18.33 13.60
CA ALA A 237 15.45 18.47 15.05
C ALA A 237 16.50 17.60 15.76
N GLN A 238 16.97 16.53 15.12
CA GLN A 238 17.95 15.58 15.67
C GLN A 238 19.39 15.83 15.20
N SER A 239 19.60 16.70 14.20
CA SER A 239 20.93 17.09 13.76
C SER A 239 21.49 18.16 14.71
N PRO A 240 22.63 17.95 15.40
CA PRO A 240 23.24 18.99 16.22
C PRO A 240 23.71 20.17 15.34
N PRO A 241 23.75 21.39 15.89
CA PRO A 241 24.19 22.59 15.17
C PRO A 241 25.65 22.51 14.72
#